data_AF-A0A949RQ71-F1
#
_entry.id   AF-A0A949RQ71-F1
#
_cell.length_a   1.000
_cell.length_b   1.000
_cell.length_c   1.000
_cell.angle_alpha   90.00
_cell.angle_beta   90.00
_cell.angle_gamma   90.00
#
_symmetry.space_group_name_H-M   'P 1'
#
loop_
_entity.id
_entity.type
_entity.pdbx_description
1 polymer ?
#
loop_
_entity_poly.entity_id
_entity_poly.type
_entity_poly.pdbx_seq_one_letter_code
_entity_poly.pdbx_strand_id
1 'polypeptide(L)'
;MLVALMTTFQASRKEPLALLLERIHDAFRDAGHPEPFLRFTCSDAPLPDSTSIVDRVLKRYPQLERFAITATPLPDGLAIRVLTNRPGSPAEGESPEFATLRAIAEGVPRSFPFHNVAVRFESPIFGEALPLGLAAAGMAAGVAVGDAWWVNGRMRSLSALAVVDADPKATSLPPLPAPVASILAACGKARSVVQLPQSNPPSEAPATPQASLNIQAADAIVRDYRARLDEIAGLAALPHDLPPAEEARRNTRLGETTGPKKPILARAFKPLGYDCLAGRGTFTLRRRTPANLTVEINIDVGTWSRSISATFHVLGLNFNAALPLPVSKRAIGTLQYPIGDAERWRRIVENLAAFTRELDRGFVPAIEAAAGSSPDWYRPES
;
A
#
# COMPACT_ATOMS: atom_id res chain seq x y z
N MET A 1 6.35 -16.08 -17.11
CA MET A 1 5.99 -16.02 -15.66
C MET A 1 5.17 -14.78 -15.39
N LEU A 2 4.03 -14.85 -14.70
CA LEU A 2 3.19 -13.67 -14.48
C LEU A 2 3.80 -12.69 -13.46
N VAL A 3 3.81 -11.40 -13.80
CA VAL A 3 4.21 -10.30 -12.91
C VAL A 3 3.15 -9.20 -12.91
N ALA A 4 2.92 -8.59 -11.75
CA ALA A 4 2.03 -7.44 -11.60
C ALA A 4 2.82 -6.14 -11.75
N LEU A 5 2.47 -5.34 -12.75
CA LEU A 5 3.05 -4.02 -13.00
C LEU A 5 2.06 -2.94 -12.59
N MET A 6 2.47 -2.09 -11.63
CA MET A 6 1.76 -0.87 -11.29
C MET A 6 2.39 0.31 -12.03
N THR A 7 1.58 1.01 -12.81
CA THR A 7 1.96 2.27 -13.44
C THR A 7 1.27 3.41 -12.71
N THR A 8 2.04 4.34 -12.17
CA THR A 8 1.49 5.58 -11.56
C THR A 8 1.61 6.71 -12.56
N PHE A 9 0.54 7.48 -12.73
CA PHE A 9 0.47 8.59 -13.68
C PHE A 9 0.49 9.94 -12.99
N GLN A 10 0.89 10.96 -13.73
CA GLN A 10 0.70 12.34 -13.27
C GLN A 10 -0.79 12.67 -13.27
N ALA A 11 -1.36 12.85 -12.09
CA ALA A 11 -2.74 13.28 -11.92
C ALA A 11 -2.80 14.67 -11.26
N SER A 12 -3.64 15.56 -11.81
CA SER A 12 -3.75 16.94 -11.34
C SER A 12 -5.15 17.22 -10.80
N ARG A 13 -5.23 17.82 -9.61
CA ARG A 13 -6.52 18.31 -9.07
C ARG A 13 -7.11 19.50 -9.84
N LYS A 14 -6.33 20.12 -10.74
CA LYS A 14 -6.82 21.16 -11.66
C LYS A 14 -7.66 20.57 -12.80
N GLU A 15 -7.46 19.29 -13.11
CA GLU A 15 -8.25 18.56 -14.08
C GLU A 15 -9.59 18.13 -13.45
N PRO A 16 -10.73 18.47 -14.07
CA PRO A 16 -12.04 17.97 -13.63
C PRO A 16 -12.05 16.45 -13.54
N LEU A 17 -12.61 15.91 -12.44
CA LEU A 17 -12.63 14.45 -12.23
C LEU A 17 -13.41 13.73 -13.33
N ALA A 18 -14.54 14.31 -13.75
CA ALA A 18 -15.37 13.75 -14.82
C ALA A 18 -14.62 13.59 -16.15
N LEU A 19 -13.84 14.60 -16.58
CA LEU A 19 -13.06 14.52 -17.81
C LEU A 19 -11.98 13.44 -17.75
N LEU A 20 -11.37 13.26 -16.57
CA LEU A 20 -10.42 12.17 -16.38
C LEU A 20 -11.09 10.80 -16.50
N LEU A 21 -12.28 10.61 -15.89
CA LEU A 21 -13.02 9.36 -15.99
C LEU A 21 -13.50 9.10 -17.42
N GLU A 22 -14.03 10.12 -18.10
CA GLU A 22 -14.48 10.06 -19.50
C GLU A 22 -13.34 9.65 -20.43
N ARG A 23 -12.17 10.29 -20.31
CA ARG A 23 -10.99 9.93 -21.10
C ARG A 23 -10.59 8.47 -20.93
N ILE A 24 -10.66 7.92 -19.71
CA ILE A 24 -10.32 6.52 -19.46
C ILE A 24 -11.39 5.60 -20.06
N HIS A 25 -12.67 5.89 -19.83
CA HIS A 25 -13.79 5.11 -20.37
C HIS A 25 -13.77 5.06 -21.91
N ASP A 26 -13.54 6.20 -22.55
CA ASP A 26 -13.39 6.31 -24.00
C ASP A 26 -12.20 5.49 -24.50
N ALA A 27 -11.09 5.44 -23.77
CA ALA A 27 -9.94 4.62 -24.17
C ALA A 27 -10.24 3.11 -24.16
N PHE A 28 -11.07 2.63 -23.23
CA PHE A 28 -11.56 1.25 -23.26
C PHE A 28 -12.44 0.98 -24.50
N ARG A 29 -13.32 1.93 -24.83
CA ARG A 29 -14.20 1.87 -26.01
C ARG A 29 -13.40 1.88 -27.31
N ASP A 30 -12.44 2.79 -27.43
CA ASP A 30 -11.59 2.95 -28.63
C ASP A 30 -10.64 1.77 -28.83
N ALA A 31 -10.25 1.08 -27.75
CA ALA A 31 -9.49 -0.17 -27.82
C ALA A 31 -10.31 -1.38 -28.33
N GLY A 32 -11.61 -1.21 -28.59
CA GLY A 32 -12.47 -2.25 -29.15
C GLY A 32 -12.83 -3.37 -28.16
N HIS A 33 -12.76 -3.09 -26.85
CA HIS A 33 -13.02 -4.06 -25.80
C HIS A 33 -14.41 -3.87 -25.16
N PRO A 34 -14.96 -4.91 -24.51
CA PRO A 34 -16.17 -4.77 -23.71
C PRO A 34 -16.03 -3.67 -22.66
N GLU A 35 -17.16 -3.08 -22.30
CA GLU A 35 -17.19 -2.03 -21.27
C GLU A 35 -16.57 -2.55 -19.97
N PRO A 36 -15.65 -1.80 -19.34
CA PRO A 36 -15.00 -2.23 -18.11
C PRO A 36 -16.02 -2.28 -16.96
N PHE A 37 -15.83 -3.23 -16.05
CA PHE A 37 -16.61 -3.26 -14.81
C PHE A 37 -16.19 -2.10 -13.92
N LEU A 38 -17.14 -1.27 -13.49
CA LEU A 38 -16.86 -0.09 -12.67
C LEU A 38 -17.02 -0.41 -11.20
N ARG A 39 -15.90 -0.57 -10.50
CA ARG A 39 -15.89 -0.63 -9.03
C ARG A 39 -15.72 0.77 -8.47
N PHE A 40 -16.55 1.18 -7.52
CA PHE A 40 -16.48 2.53 -6.98
C PHE A 40 -16.69 2.59 -5.47
N THR A 41 -16.21 3.66 -4.87
CA THR A 41 -16.61 4.10 -3.53
C THR A 41 -16.60 5.63 -3.47
N CYS A 42 -17.65 6.20 -2.87
CA CYS A 42 -17.73 7.60 -2.51
C CYS A 42 -18.14 7.68 -1.04
N SER A 43 -17.35 8.34 -0.20
CA SER A 43 -17.58 8.37 1.25
C SER A 43 -17.64 9.78 1.81
N ASP A 44 -18.42 9.92 2.86
CA ASP A 44 -18.42 11.12 3.70
C ASP A 44 -17.15 11.24 4.53
N ALA A 45 -16.96 12.42 5.12
CA ALA A 45 -15.88 12.65 6.06
C ALA A 45 -16.22 12.02 7.42
N PRO A 46 -15.25 11.44 8.14
CA PRO A 46 -15.44 10.99 9.52
C PRO A 46 -15.42 12.17 10.49
N LEU A 47 -16.28 13.16 10.26
CA LEU A 47 -16.40 14.38 11.05
C LEU A 47 -17.78 14.40 11.73
N PRO A 48 -17.82 14.63 13.07
CA PRO A 48 -19.07 14.84 13.78
C PRO A 48 -19.89 15.97 13.15
N ASP A 49 -21.21 15.82 13.13
CA ASP A 49 -22.19 16.83 12.69
C ASP A 49 -22.01 17.34 11.25
N SER A 50 -21.27 16.61 10.41
CA SER A 50 -21.12 16.94 8.99
C SER A 50 -22.37 16.54 8.18
N THR A 51 -22.73 17.37 7.19
CA THR A 51 -23.81 17.02 6.26
C THR A 51 -23.36 15.88 5.36
N SER A 52 -24.14 14.80 5.34
CA SER A 52 -23.92 13.65 4.47
C SER A 52 -23.99 14.05 3.00
N ILE A 53 -22.87 13.88 2.29
CA ILE A 53 -22.78 14.11 0.84
C ILE A 53 -23.40 12.92 0.11
N VAL A 54 -23.29 11.72 0.68
CA VAL A 54 -24.01 10.53 0.20
C VAL A 54 -25.51 10.80 0.12
N ASP A 55 -26.13 11.32 1.17
CA ASP A 55 -27.57 11.57 1.17
C ASP A 55 -27.96 12.69 0.18
N ARG A 56 -27.06 13.66 -0.06
CA ARG A 56 -27.24 14.66 -1.13
C ARG A 56 -27.21 14.03 -2.52
N VAL A 57 -26.33 13.07 -2.75
CA VAL A 57 -26.27 12.32 -4.01
C VAL A 57 -27.53 11.46 -4.17
N LEU A 58 -27.96 10.75 -3.13
CA LEU A 58 -29.16 9.91 -3.15
C LEU A 58 -30.43 10.71 -3.44
N LYS A 59 -30.53 11.96 -2.94
CA LYS A 59 -31.63 12.87 -3.31
C LYS A 59 -31.70 13.17 -4.81
N ARG A 60 -30.55 13.22 -5.50
CA ARG A 60 -30.47 13.52 -6.94
C ARG A 60 -30.48 12.28 -7.82
N TYR A 61 -29.96 11.16 -7.30
CA TYR A 61 -29.85 9.88 -8.00
C TYR A 61 -30.39 8.75 -7.11
N PRO A 62 -31.72 8.66 -6.91
CA PRO A 62 -32.34 7.71 -5.98
C PRO A 62 -32.06 6.23 -6.33
N GLN A 63 -31.80 5.93 -7.60
CA GLN A 63 -31.42 4.59 -8.06
C GLN A 63 -30.13 4.05 -7.43
N LEU A 64 -29.35 4.92 -6.78
CA LEU A 64 -28.12 4.55 -6.10
C LEU A 64 -28.32 4.07 -4.66
N GLU A 65 -29.55 4.08 -4.14
CA GLU A 65 -29.84 3.68 -2.74
C GLU A 65 -29.31 2.28 -2.41
N ARG A 66 -29.41 1.34 -3.36
CA ARG A 66 -28.87 -0.03 -3.21
C ARG A 66 -27.35 -0.11 -3.00
N PHE A 67 -26.60 0.93 -3.39
CA PHE A 67 -25.16 1.02 -3.18
C PHE A 67 -24.82 1.71 -1.85
N ALA A 68 -25.81 2.23 -1.11
CA ALA A 68 -25.59 2.98 0.12
C ALA A 68 -25.44 2.06 1.32
N ILE A 69 -24.37 2.24 2.09
CA ILE A 69 -24.12 1.55 3.35
C ILE A 69 -23.63 2.54 4.42
N THR A 70 -23.66 2.08 5.67
CA THR A 70 -22.93 2.71 6.77
C THR A 70 -21.74 1.83 7.12
N ALA A 71 -20.54 2.39 7.13
CA ALA A 71 -19.30 1.66 7.35
C ALA A 71 -18.41 2.34 8.38
N THR A 72 -17.64 1.54 9.12
CA THR A 72 -16.65 2.02 10.10
C THR A 72 -15.26 1.72 9.55
N PRO A 73 -14.62 2.66 8.82
CA PRO A 73 -13.41 2.37 8.04
C PRO A 73 -12.16 2.14 8.88
N LEU A 74 -12.18 2.55 10.15
CA LEU A 74 -11.10 2.34 11.11
C LEU A 74 -11.66 1.67 12.38
N PRO A 75 -10.93 0.73 13.00
CA PRO A 75 -11.29 0.23 14.34
C PRO A 75 -11.50 1.41 15.30
N ASP A 76 -12.60 1.38 16.05
CA ASP A 76 -13.03 2.45 16.97
C ASP A 76 -13.30 3.83 16.32
N GLY A 77 -13.38 3.88 14.98
CA GLY A 77 -13.70 5.07 14.22
C GLY A 77 -15.19 5.42 14.19
N LEU A 78 -15.50 6.66 13.77
CA LEU A 78 -16.87 7.06 13.51
C LEU A 78 -17.42 6.31 12.29
N ALA A 79 -18.65 5.82 12.42
CA ALA A 79 -19.40 5.27 11.31
C ALA A 79 -19.72 6.39 10.29
N ILE A 80 -19.49 6.12 9.01
CA ILE A 80 -19.72 7.07 7.91
C ILE A 80 -20.64 6.47 6.86
N ARG A 81 -21.35 7.32 6.12
CA ARG A 81 -22.11 6.91 4.95
C ARG A 81 -21.18 6.73 3.75
N VAL A 82 -21.44 5.67 2.98
CA VAL A 82 -20.64 5.29 1.82
C VAL A 82 -21.56 4.83 0.70
N LEU A 83 -21.34 5.29 -0.54
CA LEU A 83 -21.84 4.65 -1.76
C LEU A 83 -20.77 3.73 -2.30
N THR A 84 -21.06 2.44 -2.49
CA THR A 84 -20.06 1.45 -2.92
C THR A 84 -20.71 0.18 -3.48
N ASN A 85 -20.00 -0.50 -4.37
CA ASN A 85 -20.28 -1.86 -4.84
C ASN A 85 -19.16 -2.85 -4.48
N ARG A 86 -18.38 -2.52 -3.43
CA ARG A 86 -17.31 -3.38 -2.90
C ARG A 86 -17.87 -4.60 -2.15
N PRO A 87 -17.04 -5.63 -1.92
CA PRO A 87 -17.44 -6.78 -1.13
C PRO A 87 -18.06 -6.39 0.21
N GLY A 88 -19.20 -7.02 0.54
CA GLY A 88 -19.98 -6.71 1.74
C GLY A 88 -20.99 -5.56 1.59
N SER A 89 -21.19 -5.02 0.38
CA SER A 89 -22.30 -4.11 0.07
C SER A 89 -23.49 -4.87 -0.55
N PRO A 90 -24.74 -4.37 -0.43
CA PRO A 90 -25.90 -5.01 -1.04
C PRO A 90 -25.85 -5.12 -2.57
N ALA A 91 -25.08 -4.24 -3.22
CA ALA A 91 -24.88 -4.20 -4.67
C ALA A 91 -23.52 -4.76 -5.09
N GLU A 92 -22.97 -5.70 -4.31
CA GLU A 92 -21.74 -6.39 -4.67
C GLU A 92 -21.87 -7.09 -6.04
N GLY A 93 -20.88 -6.89 -6.90
CA GLY A 93 -20.88 -7.47 -8.25
C GLY A 93 -21.76 -6.73 -9.27
N GLU A 94 -22.48 -5.69 -8.85
CA GLU A 94 -23.20 -4.79 -9.77
C GLU A 94 -22.33 -3.60 -10.17
N SER A 95 -22.38 -3.19 -11.44
CA SER A 95 -21.75 -1.95 -11.91
C SER A 95 -22.83 -0.88 -12.12
N PRO A 96 -22.68 0.34 -11.58
CA PRO A 96 -23.57 1.44 -11.96
C PRO A 96 -23.31 1.85 -13.42
N GLU A 97 -24.28 2.53 -14.03
CA GLU A 97 -24.08 3.13 -15.35
C GLU A 97 -22.96 4.19 -15.29
N PHE A 98 -22.05 4.16 -16.27
CA PHE A 98 -20.93 5.11 -16.34
C PHE A 98 -21.41 6.57 -16.32
N ALA A 99 -22.50 6.87 -17.04
CA ALA A 99 -23.09 8.21 -17.09
C ALA A 99 -23.47 8.74 -15.69
N THR A 100 -23.95 7.88 -14.80
CA THR A 100 -24.29 8.26 -13.43
C THR A 100 -23.03 8.57 -12.61
N LEU A 101 -21.97 7.74 -12.72
CA LEU A 101 -20.70 7.99 -12.04
C LEU A 101 -20.00 9.25 -12.56
N ARG A 102 -20.04 9.50 -13.88
CA ARG A 102 -19.54 10.75 -14.48
C ARG A 102 -20.27 11.97 -13.92
N ALA A 103 -21.61 11.94 -13.87
CA ALA A 103 -22.38 13.07 -13.36
C ALA A 103 -22.09 13.35 -11.87
N ILE A 104 -21.84 12.32 -11.07
CA ILE A 104 -21.32 12.49 -9.70
C ILE A 104 -19.94 13.14 -9.71
N ALA A 105 -19.02 12.66 -10.56
CA ALA A 105 -17.67 13.20 -10.68
C ALA A 105 -17.63 14.67 -11.13
N GLU A 106 -18.61 15.12 -11.93
CA GLU A 106 -18.77 16.54 -12.30
C GLU A 106 -19.07 17.43 -11.09
N GLY A 107 -19.77 16.87 -10.10
CA GLY A 107 -20.03 17.55 -8.83
C GLY A 107 -18.80 17.68 -7.93
N VAL A 108 -17.73 16.92 -8.15
CA VAL A 108 -16.53 16.92 -7.30
C VAL A 108 -15.55 18.02 -7.74
N PRO A 109 -15.10 18.93 -6.85
CA PRO A 109 -15.22 18.89 -5.39
C PRO A 109 -16.27 19.85 -4.82
N ARG A 110 -17.17 20.41 -5.64
CA ARG A 110 -18.03 21.54 -5.23
C ARG A 110 -19.40 21.07 -4.74
N SER A 111 -20.23 20.59 -5.65
CA SER A 111 -21.60 20.17 -5.36
C SER A 111 -21.62 18.88 -4.53
N PHE A 112 -20.67 17.98 -4.79
CA PHE A 112 -20.45 16.73 -4.08
C PHE A 112 -19.02 16.69 -3.52
N PRO A 113 -18.73 17.41 -2.42
CA PRO A 113 -17.43 17.45 -1.79
C PRO A 113 -17.18 16.17 -0.96
N PHE A 114 -17.21 15.00 -1.60
CA PHE A 114 -16.89 13.74 -0.93
C PHE A 114 -15.52 13.79 -0.28
N HIS A 115 -15.38 13.15 0.88
CA HIS A 115 -14.09 13.03 1.55
C HIS A 115 -13.14 12.14 0.75
N ASN A 116 -13.67 11.06 0.19
CA ASN A 116 -12.94 10.14 -0.66
C ASN A 116 -13.84 9.65 -1.80
N VAL A 117 -13.30 9.69 -3.02
CA VAL A 117 -13.85 9.09 -4.22
C VAL A 117 -12.78 8.15 -4.78
N ALA A 118 -13.14 6.90 -5.04
CA ALA A 118 -12.31 6.01 -5.82
C ALA A 118 -13.16 5.28 -6.86
N VAL A 119 -12.71 5.29 -8.11
CA VAL A 119 -13.32 4.58 -9.24
C VAL A 119 -12.25 3.70 -9.87
N ARG A 120 -12.58 2.45 -10.13
CA ARG A 120 -11.71 1.49 -10.81
C ARG A 120 -12.44 0.92 -12.02
N PHE A 121 -11.75 0.97 -13.15
CA PHE A 121 -12.13 0.34 -14.41
C PHE A 121 -11.45 -1.03 -14.46
N GLU A 122 -12.19 -2.07 -14.09
CA GLU A 122 -11.71 -3.45 -14.05
C GLU A 122 -11.96 -4.12 -15.41
N SER A 123 -10.94 -4.79 -15.95
CA SER A 123 -11.09 -5.51 -17.22
C SER A 123 -10.09 -6.66 -17.31
N PRO A 124 -10.50 -7.85 -17.78
CA PRO A 124 -9.62 -9.01 -17.94
C PRO A 124 -8.44 -8.78 -18.89
N ILE A 125 -8.50 -7.77 -19.77
CA ILE A 125 -7.39 -7.45 -20.68
C ILE A 125 -6.14 -6.98 -19.94
N PHE A 126 -6.30 -6.49 -18.70
CA PHE A 126 -5.20 -6.15 -17.80
C PHE A 126 -4.65 -7.38 -17.08
N GLY A 127 -5.13 -8.58 -17.40
CA GLY A 127 -4.74 -9.84 -16.79
C GLY A 127 -5.56 -10.20 -15.54
N GLU A 128 -5.36 -11.42 -15.05
CA GLU A 128 -6.11 -11.96 -13.91
C GLU A 128 -5.60 -11.38 -12.57
N ALA A 129 -6.48 -11.32 -11.58
CA ALA A 129 -6.14 -10.81 -10.26
C ALA A 129 -5.05 -11.68 -9.61
N LEU A 130 -3.89 -11.07 -9.38
CA LEU A 130 -2.85 -11.69 -8.58
C LEU A 130 -3.08 -11.39 -7.10
N PRO A 131 -2.70 -12.29 -6.21
CA PRO A 131 -2.60 -11.97 -4.79
C PRO A 131 -1.43 -11.02 -4.60
N LEU A 132 -1.71 -9.78 -4.20
CA LEU A 132 -0.68 -8.74 -4.06
C LEU A 132 -0.40 -8.43 -2.60
N GLY A 133 0.85 -8.04 -2.29
CA GLY A 133 1.32 -7.66 -0.95
C GLY A 133 0.33 -6.74 -0.20
N LEU A 134 0.39 -6.68 1.13
CA LEU A 134 -0.57 -5.95 1.97
C LEU A 134 -0.87 -4.52 1.48
N ALA A 135 0.14 -3.80 0.96
CA ALA A 135 0.00 -2.45 0.41
C ALA A 135 -0.89 -2.37 -0.86
N ALA A 136 -1.04 -3.46 -1.59
CA ALA A 136 -1.85 -3.61 -2.80
C ALA A 136 -2.95 -4.68 -2.63
N ALA A 137 -3.21 -5.15 -1.40
CA ALA A 137 -4.28 -6.11 -1.12
C ALA A 137 -5.63 -5.52 -1.56
N GLY A 138 -6.37 -6.25 -2.39
CA GLY A 138 -7.64 -5.79 -2.98
C GLY A 138 -7.49 -4.84 -4.18
N MET A 139 -6.28 -4.65 -4.73
CA MET A 139 -6.11 -4.06 -6.05
C MET A 139 -6.44 -5.10 -7.13
N ALA A 140 -7.43 -4.78 -7.96
CA ALA A 140 -7.78 -5.56 -9.14
C ALA A 140 -7.08 -4.97 -10.36
N ALA A 141 -6.79 -5.83 -11.34
CA ALA A 141 -6.20 -5.43 -12.61
C ALA A 141 -7.13 -4.46 -13.35
N GLY A 142 -6.57 -3.37 -13.88
CA GLY A 142 -7.32 -2.26 -14.46
C GLY A 142 -6.76 -0.89 -14.10
N VAL A 143 -7.57 0.15 -14.33
CA VAL A 143 -7.20 1.55 -14.08
C VAL A 143 -7.94 2.07 -12.85
N ALA A 144 -7.23 2.67 -11.89
CA ALA A 144 -7.78 3.23 -10.67
C ALA A 144 -7.59 4.75 -10.61
N VAL A 145 -8.67 5.46 -10.29
CA VAL A 145 -8.71 6.91 -10.09
C VAL A 145 -9.14 7.19 -8.67
N GLY A 146 -8.40 8.03 -7.95
CA GLY A 146 -8.71 8.45 -6.59
C GLY A 146 -8.75 9.97 -6.45
N ASP A 147 -9.72 10.49 -5.72
CA ASP A 147 -9.81 11.90 -5.33
C ASP A 147 -10.20 11.97 -3.85
N ALA A 148 -9.30 12.44 -2.99
CA ALA A 148 -9.51 12.40 -1.56
C ALA A 148 -9.02 13.68 -0.88
N TRP A 149 -9.68 14.05 0.20
CA TRP A 149 -9.23 15.09 1.11
C TRP A 149 -8.35 14.48 2.20
N TRP A 150 -7.11 14.93 2.25
CA TRP A 150 -6.17 14.52 3.30
C TRP A 150 -5.71 15.73 4.12
N VAL A 151 -4.89 15.48 5.14
CA VAL A 151 -4.37 16.54 6.04
C VAL A 151 -3.61 17.65 5.29
N ASN A 152 -3.04 17.34 4.12
CA ASN A 152 -2.32 18.28 3.27
C ASN A 152 -3.21 18.89 2.16
N GLY A 153 -4.53 18.74 2.27
CA GLY A 153 -5.54 19.17 1.31
C GLY A 153 -5.95 18.07 0.32
N ARG A 154 -6.66 18.48 -0.73
CA ARG A 154 -7.17 17.59 -1.77
C ARG A 154 -6.04 16.98 -2.61
N MET A 155 -6.06 15.66 -2.73
CA MET A 155 -5.15 14.83 -3.51
C MET A 155 -5.90 14.15 -4.66
N ARG A 156 -5.23 14.00 -5.81
CA ARG A 156 -5.71 13.22 -6.96
C ARG A 156 -4.66 12.16 -7.26
N SER A 157 -5.09 10.92 -7.45
CA SER A 157 -4.26 9.80 -7.88
C SER A 157 -4.83 9.16 -9.15
N LEU A 158 -3.94 8.64 -9.97
CA LEU A 158 -4.24 7.84 -11.15
C LEU A 158 -3.16 6.76 -11.24
N SER A 159 -3.57 5.51 -11.24
CA SER A 159 -2.67 4.37 -11.36
C SER A 159 -3.34 3.26 -12.15
N ALA A 160 -2.54 2.35 -12.70
CA ALA A 160 -3.05 1.18 -13.38
C ALA A 160 -2.24 -0.06 -13.00
N LEU A 161 -2.94 -1.17 -12.83
CA LEU A 161 -2.36 -2.46 -12.52
C LEU A 161 -2.58 -3.38 -13.72
N ALA A 162 -1.48 -3.88 -14.30
CA ALA A 162 -1.51 -4.86 -15.37
C ALA A 162 -0.70 -6.10 -14.97
N VAL A 163 -1.22 -7.27 -15.28
CA VAL A 163 -0.56 -8.56 -15.08
C VAL A 163 -0.13 -9.09 -16.43
N VAL A 164 1.17 -9.33 -16.58
CA VAL A 164 1.80 -9.68 -17.87
C VAL A 164 2.75 -10.85 -17.70
N ASP A 165 3.00 -11.58 -18.79
CA ASP A 165 4.04 -12.59 -18.82
C ASP A 165 5.43 -11.94 -18.96
N ALA A 166 6.32 -12.28 -18.04
CA ALA A 166 7.73 -11.90 -18.02
C ALA A 166 8.63 -13.13 -18.20
N ASP A 167 9.67 -12.96 -19.01
CA ASP A 167 10.83 -13.86 -19.03
C ASP A 167 11.75 -13.54 -17.84
N PRO A 168 11.98 -14.49 -16.91
CA PRO A 168 12.88 -14.30 -15.77
C PRO A 168 14.33 -13.96 -16.17
N LYS A 169 14.73 -14.27 -17.41
CA LYS A 169 16.07 -14.00 -17.95
C LYS A 169 16.17 -12.67 -18.70
N ALA A 170 15.04 -11.97 -18.91
CA ALA A 170 15.06 -10.66 -19.53
C ALA A 170 15.89 -9.67 -18.69
N THR A 171 16.38 -8.60 -19.31
CA THR A 171 17.08 -7.50 -18.63
C THR A 171 16.24 -6.22 -18.56
N SER A 172 15.02 -6.25 -19.10
CA SER A 172 14.07 -5.14 -19.15
C SER A 172 12.67 -5.59 -18.72
N LEU A 173 11.83 -4.62 -18.34
CA LEU A 173 10.42 -4.89 -18.06
C LEU A 173 9.72 -5.51 -19.29
N PRO A 174 8.79 -6.45 -19.08
CA PRO A 174 8.02 -7.04 -20.16
C PRO A 174 7.17 -5.98 -20.86
N PRO A 175 7.00 -6.05 -22.19
CA PRO A 175 6.11 -5.15 -22.90
C PRO A 175 4.66 -5.39 -22.47
N LEU A 176 3.89 -4.30 -22.38
CA LEU A 176 2.45 -4.39 -22.14
C LEU A 176 1.74 -4.89 -23.42
N PRO A 177 0.65 -5.68 -23.28
CA PRO A 177 -0.22 -5.99 -24.41
C PRO A 177 -0.69 -4.71 -25.11
N ALA A 178 -0.74 -4.71 -26.45
CA ALA A 178 -1.05 -3.51 -27.22
C ALA A 178 -2.35 -2.79 -26.78
N PRO A 179 -3.46 -3.49 -26.45
CA PRO A 179 -4.66 -2.81 -25.97
C PRO A 179 -4.49 -2.14 -24.61
N VAL A 180 -3.77 -2.78 -23.69
CA VAL A 180 -3.42 -2.21 -22.39
C VAL A 180 -2.56 -0.97 -22.59
N ALA A 181 -1.53 -1.05 -23.45
CA ALA A 181 -0.67 0.08 -23.75
C ALA A 181 -1.44 1.28 -24.31
N SER A 182 -2.43 1.05 -25.20
CA SER A 182 -3.31 2.10 -25.74
C SER A 182 -4.13 2.79 -24.64
N ILE A 183 -4.76 2.00 -23.76
CA ILE A 183 -5.56 2.54 -22.64
C ILE A 183 -4.67 3.34 -21.66
N LEU A 184 -3.47 2.83 -21.38
CA LEU A 184 -2.52 3.52 -20.50
C LEU A 184 -1.99 4.82 -21.13
N ALA A 185 -1.90 4.91 -22.45
CA ALA A 185 -1.53 6.16 -23.12
C ALA A 185 -2.58 7.27 -22.85
N ALA A 186 -3.86 6.92 -22.78
CA ALA A 186 -4.93 7.85 -22.42
C ALA A 186 -4.89 8.30 -20.95
N CYS A 187 -4.19 7.57 -20.07
CA CYS A 187 -3.97 7.99 -18.68
C CYS A 187 -2.96 9.15 -18.56
N GLY A 188 -2.27 9.51 -19.65
CA GLY A 188 -1.32 10.61 -19.70
C GLY A 188 0.11 10.18 -19.35
N LYS A 189 0.92 11.13 -18.85
CA LYS A 189 2.34 10.89 -18.60
C LYS A 189 2.55 9.96 -17.39
N ALA A 190 3.12 8.78 -17.64
CA ALA A 190 3.58 7.87 -16.58
C ALA A 190 4.71 8.54 -15.76
N ARG A 191 4.62 8.41 -14.43
CA ARG A 191 5.64 8.84 -13.46
C ARG A 191 6.56 7.69 -13.07
N SER A 192 5.98 6.53 -12.79
CA SER A 192 6.69 5.31 -12.44
C SER A 192 5.97 4.11 -13.04
N VAL A 193 6.76 3.09 -13.40
CA VAL A 193 6.28 1.73 -13.66
C VAL A 193 7.11 0.84 -12.77
N VAL A 194 6.43 0.05 -11.95
CA VAL A 194 7.05 -0.79 -10.94
C VAL A 194 6.43 -2.17 -10.94
N GLN A 195 7.17 -3.15 -10.45
CA GLN A 195 6.58 -4.44 -10.12
C GLN A 195 6.03 -4.40 -8.70
N LEU A 196 4.78 -4.84 -8.53
CA LEU A 196 4.23 -5.14 -7.21
C LEU A 196 4.61 -6.57 -6.80
N PRO A 197 5.14 -6.76 -5.58
CA PRO A 197 5.35 -8.10 -5.06
C PRO A 197 4.01 -8.79 -4.85
N GLN A 198 3.91 -10.04 -5.29
CA GLN A 198 2.76 -10.89 -4.97
C GLN A 198 2.76 -11.18 -3.45
N SER A 199 1.59 -11.15 -2.81
CA SER A 199 1.38 -11.80 -1.53
C SER A 199 1.10 -13.28 -1.78
N ASN A 200 1.39 -14.13 -0.82
CA ASN A 200 1.10 -15.55 -0.95
C ASN A 200 -0.35 -15.85 -0.56
N PRO A 201 -1.15 -16.49 -1.42
CA PRO A 201 -2.23 -17.38 -1.05
C PRO A 201 -1.79 -18.83 -1.34
N PRO A 202 -2.53 -19.84 -0.85
CA PRO A 202 -2.19 -21.23 -1.12
C PRO A 202 -2.32 -21.49 -2.64
N SER A 203 -1.21 -21.93 -3.24
CA SER A 203 -1.11 -22.85 -4.39
C SER A 203 -2.23 -22.82 -5.45
N GLU A 204 -1.90 -22.38 -6.69
CA GLU A 204 -2.33 -23.04 -7.96
C GLU A 204 -1.93 -22.31 -9.26
N ALA A 205 -1.07 -21.28 -9.25
CA ALA A 205 -0.51 -20.74 -10.49
C ALA A 205 0.72 -21.55 -10.97
N PRO A 206 0.93 -21.73 -12.28
CA PRO A 206 2.08 -22.47 -12.82
C PRO A 206 3.35 -21.60 -12.74
N ALA A 207 3.88 -21.44 -11.53
CA ALA A 207 5.29 -21.18 -11.37
C ALA A 207 6.05 -22.48 -11.70
N THR A 208 7.23 -22.35 -12.32
CA THR A 208 8.15 -23.50 -12.45
C THR A 208 8.30 -24.16 -11.08
N PRO A 209 8.34 -25.50 -10.96
CA PRO A 209 8.34 -26.22 -9.67
C PRO A 209 9.34 -25.64 -8.67
N GLN A 210 10.52 -25.21 -9.16
CA GLN A 210 11.57 -24.57 -8.39
C GLN A 210 11.15 -23.22 -7.75
N ALA A 211 10.45 -22.35 -8.49
CA ALA A 211 10.04 -21.04 -8.00
C ALA A 211 8.94 -21.15 -6.94
N SER A 212 8.01 -22.11 -7.11
CA SER A 212 6.99 -22.44 -6.09
C SER A 212 7.62 -22.96 -4.80
N LEU A 213 8.66 -23.81 -4.90
CA LEU A 213 9.39 -24.34 -3.75
C LEU A 213 10.16 -23.24 -2.99
N ASN A 214 10.79 -22.31 -3.72
CA ASN A 214 11.53 -21.19 -3.15
C ASN A 214 10.62 -20.23 -2.36
N ILE A 215 9.41 -19.94 -2.88
CA ILE A 215 8.42 -19.10 -2.19
C ILE A 215 7.92 -19.78 -0.92
N GLN A 216 7.59 -21.08 -0.97
CA GLN A 216 7.16 -21.84 0.20
C GLN A 216 8.25 -21.93 1.29
N ALA A 217 9.52 -22.03 0.89
CA ALA A 217 10.65 -22.01 1.80
C ALA A 217 10.79 -20.64 2.49
N ALA A 218 10.66 -19.53 1.76
CA ALA A 218 10.64 -18.19 2.35
C ALA A 218 9.50 -18.02 3.37
N ASP A 219 8.31 -18.56 3.10
CA ASP A 219 7.18 -18.53 4.04
C ASP A 219 7.42 -19.34 5.31
N ALA A 220 8.04 -20.51 5.19
CA ALA A 220 8.40 -21.32 6.34
C ALA A 220 9.39 -20.55 7.24
N ILE A 221 10.37 -19.86 6.64
CA ILE A 221 11.33 -19.02 7.37
C ILE A 221 10.62 -17.85 8.05
N VAL A 222 9.72 -17.15 7.36
CA VAL A 222 8.95 -16.05 7.97
C VAL A 222 8.15 -16.54 9.17
N ARG A 223 7.49 -17.70 9.08
CA ARG A 223 6.73 -18.28 10.19
C ARG A 223 7.63 -18.66 11.37
N ASP A 224 8.78 -19.29 11.12
CA ASP A 224 9.76 -19.61 12.16
C ASP A 224 10.25 -18.35 12.88
N TYR A 225 10.67 -17.34 12.12
CA TYR A 225 11.16 -16.09 12.69
C TYR A 225 10.07 -15.32 13.45
N ARG A 226 8.81 -15.34 12.99
CA ARG A 226 7.68 -14.76 13.73
C ARG A 226 7.46 -15.45 15.07
N ALA A 227 7.52 -16.79 15.09
CA ALA A 227 7.36 -17.56 16.33
C ALA A 227 8.50 -17.33 17.33
N ARG A 228 9.69 -16.92 16.84
CA ARG A 228 10.90 -16.72 17.64
C ARG A 228 11.27 -15.25 17.84
N LEU A 229 10.33 -14.32 17.62
CA LEU A 229 10.62 -12.88 17.75
C LEU A 229 11.16 -12.48 19.12
N ASP A 230 10.66 -13.09 20.21
CA ASP A 230 11.15 -12.83 21.57
C ASP A 230 12.62 -13.27 21.74
N GLU A 231 12.99 -14.42 21.19
CA GLU A 231 14.36 -14.94 21.19
C GLU A 231 15.29 -14.02 20.38
N ILE A 232 14.87 -13.63 19.17
CA ILE A 232 15.62 -12.73 18.29
C ILE A 232 15.81 -11.36 18.94
N ALA A 233 14.77 -10.82 19.58
CA ALA A 233 14.87 -9.60 20.36
C ALA A 233 15.89 -9.75 21.51
N GLY A 234 15.92 -10.95 22.11
CA GLY A 234 16.93 -11.42 23.07
C GLY A 234 18.36 -11.20 22.56
N LEU A 235 18.64 -11.75 21.38
CA LEU A 235 19.95 -11.76 20.71
C LEU A 235 20.36 -10.39 20.17
N ALA A 236 19.41 -9.57 19.72
CA ALA A 236 19.67 -8.26 19.12
C ALA A 236 20.35 -7.23 20.05
N ALA A 237 20.50 -7.54 21.35
CA ALA A 237 21.16 -6.70 22.35
C ALA A 237 20.69 -5.23 22.28
N LEU A 238 19.36 -5.03 22.37
CA LEU A 238 18.75 -3.70 22.24
C LEU A 238 19.36 -2.71 23.25
N PRO A 239 19.85 -1.54 22.80
CA PRO A 239 20.60 -0.61 23.65
C PRO A 239 19.73 0.07 24.72
N HIS A 240 18.40 0.12 24.55
CA HIS A 240 17.50 0.78 25.47
C HIS A 240 16.37 -0.13 25.95
N ASP A 241 16.18 -0.20 27.26
CA ASP A 241 14.99 -0.79 27.87
C ASP A 241 13.86 0.24 27.87
N LEU A 242 12.99 0.17 26.86
CA LEU A 242 11.82 1.03 26.77
C LEU A 242 10.67 0.45 27.62
N PRO A 243 9.84 1.31 28.25
CA PRO A 243 8.70 0.84 29.04
C PRO A 243 7.66 0.14 28.15
N PRO A 244 6.79 -0.71 28.73
CA PRO A 244 5.63 -1.27 28.03
C PRO A 244 4.78 -0.18 27.35
N ALA A 245 4.12 -0.51 26.23
CA ALA A 245 3.39 0.47 25.42
C ALA A 245 2.32 1.25 26.21
N GLU A 246 1.61 0.58 27.13
CA GLU A 246 0.60 1.24 27.97
C GLU A 246 1.19 2.27 28.93
N GLU A 247 2.32 1.95 29.56
CA GLU A 247 3.03 2.87 30.44
C GLU A 247 3.59 4.05 29.63
N ALA A 248 4.20 3.78 28.47
CA ALA A 248 4.68 4.80 27.56
C ALA A 248 3.56 5.77 27.13
N ARG A 249 2.34 5.24 26.91
CA ARG A 249 1.16 6.03 26.52
C ARG A 249 0.73 6.96 27.65
N ARG A 250 0.66 6.47 28.88
CA ARG A 250 0.34 7.28 30.08
C ARG A 250 1.35 8.40 30.33
N ASN A 251 2.62 8.13 30.04
CA ASN A 251 3.73 9.06 30.28
C ASN A 251 4.00 10.01 29.10
N THR A 252 3.19 9.98 28.04
CA THR A 252 3.35 10.89 26.89
C THR A 252 2.52 12.15 27.12
N ARG A 253 3.17 13.32 27.25
CA ARG A 253 2.44 14.57 27.48
C ARG A 253 1.85 15.10 26.18
N LEU A 254 0.61 15.59 26.27
CA LEU A 254 -0.02 16.33 25.17
C LEU A 254 0.81 17.59 24.84
N GLY A 255 1.13 17.78 23.56
CA GLY A 255 1.87 18.95 23.09
C GLY A 255 3.38 18.75 22.93
N GLU A 256 3.98 17.67 23.46
CA GLU A 256 5.40 17.38 23.22
C GLU A 256 5.66 17.09 21.74
N THR A 257 6.78 17.60 21.22
CA THR A 257 7.19 17.39 19.83
C THR A 257 8.53 16.65 19.79
N THR A 258 8.66 15.77 18.80
CA THR A 258 9.81 14.88 18.62
C THR A 258 10.88 15.48 17.71
N GLY A 259 10.66 16.72 17.24
CA GLY A 259 11.50 17.37 16.24
C GLY A 259 11.54 16.63 14.89
N PRO A 260 12.52 16.99 14.03
CA PRO A 260 12.73 16.32 12.75
C PRO A 260 13.15 14.86 12.93
N LYS A 261 12.34 13.92 12.42
CA LYS A 261 12.59 12.48 12.56
C LYS A 261 13.64 11.93 11.59
N LYS A 262 13.62 12.41 10.34
CA LYS A 262 14.48 11.93 9.25
C LYS A 262 15.98 11.96 9.57
N PRO A 263 16.55 13.01 10.17
CA PRO A 263 17.97 13.05 10.48
C PRO A 263 18.43 11.97 11.47
N ILE A 264 17.56 11.57 12.40
CA ILE A 264 17.87 10.53 13.39
C ILE A 264 17.83 9.15 12.71
N LEU A 265 16.82 8.89 11.88
CA LEU A 265 16.74 7.67 11.05
C LEU A 265 17.96 7.53 10.14
N ALA A 266 18.27 8.57 9.37
CA ALA A 266 19.40 8.55 8.44
C ALA A 266 20.73 8.29 9.17
N ARG A 267 20.93 8.87 10.35
CA ARG A 267 22.15 8.67 11.15
C ARG A 267 22.30 7.23 11.62
N ALA A 268 21.22 6.60 12.09
CA ALA A 268 21.27 5.24 12.62
C ALA A 268 21.38 4.17 11.53
N PHE A 269 20.75 4.39 10.36
CA PHE A 269 20.61 3.37 9.32
C PHE A 269 21.60 3.50 8.16
N LYS A 270 22.18 4.69 7.91
CA LYS A 270 23.23 4.86 6.89
C LYS A 270 24.46 3.95 7.12
N PRO A 271 24.96 3.76 8.35
CA PRO A 271 26.06 2.81 8.60
C PRO A 271 25.70 1.34 8.28
N LEU A 272 24.42 1.02 8.22
CA LEU A 272 23.90 -0.31 7.85
C LEU A 272 23.66 -0.42 6.33
N GLY A 273 24.00 0.61 5.56
CA GLY A 273 23.85 0.63 4.10
C GLY A 273 22.45 0.99 3.61
N TYR A 274 21.56 1.48 4.48
CA TYR A 274 20.20 1.87 4.10
C TYR A 274 20.12 3.35 3.72
N ASP A 275 19.42 3.61 2.62
CA ASP A 275 18.99 4.94 2.21
C ASP A 275 17.63 5.27 2.82
N CYS A 276 17.49 6.48 3.36
CA CYS A 276 16.25 6.96 3.97
C CYS A 276 15.42 7.81 3.00
N LEU A 277 14.39 7.17 2.43
CA LEU A 277 13.41 7.77 1.53
C LEU A 277 12.16 8.23 2.29
N ALA A 278 11.38 9.09 1.62
CA ALA A 278 10.15 9.72 2.13
C ALA A 278 10.34 10.65 3.36
N GLY A 279 9.30 11.41 3.68
CA GLY A 279 9.30 12.37 4.79
C GLY A 279 8.04 13.21 4.90
N ARG A 280 7.03 12.66 5.60
CA ARG A 280 5.95 13.30 6.40
C ARG A 280 4.98 12.18 6.82
N GLY A 281 5.11 11.67 8.06
CA GLY A 281 4.23 10.62 8.60
C GLY A 281 4.70 9.18 8.33
N THR A 282 5.33 8.92 7.18
CA THR A 282 5.89 7.60 6.84
C THR A 282 7.31 7.75 6.30
N PHE A 283 8.17 6.78 6.62
CA PHE A 283 9.56 6.68 6.17
C PHE A 283 9.82 5.28 5.63
N THR A 284 10.64 5.21 4.58
CA THR A 284 11.04 3.96 3.95
C THR A 284 12.56 3.91 3.90
N LEU A 285 13.15 2.91 4.56
CA LEU A 285 14.60 2.68 4.57
C LEU A 285 14.89 1.50 3.64
N ARG A 286 15.83 1.64 2.70
CA ARG A 286 16.10 0.59 1.71
C ARG A 286 17.58 0.32 1.50
N ARG A 287 17.92 -0.95 1.26
CA ARG A 287 19.21 -1.37 0.70
C ARG A 287 19.04 -2.56 -0.23
N ARG A 288 20.05 -2.83 -1.04
CA ARG A 288 20.13 -4.04 -1.87
C ARG A 288 21.04 -5.07 -1.24
N THR A 289 20.71 -6.34 -1.44
CA THR A 289 21.56 -7.46 -1.05
C THR A 289 22.44 -7.93 -2.21
N PRO A 290 23.49 -8.73 -1.97
CA PRO A 290 24.29 -9.35 -3.03
C PRO A 290 23.47 -10.25 -3.97
N ALA A 291 22.42 -10.91 -3.48
CA ALA A 291 21.49 -11.67 -4.31
C ALA A 291 20.48 -10.77 -5.06
N ASN A 292 20.71 -9.46 -5.08
CA ASN A 292 19.86 -8.48 -5.76
C ASN A 292 18.41 -8.48 -5.21
N LEU A 293 18.22 -8.81 -3.94
CA LEU A 293 16.95 -8.59 -3.22
C LEU A 293 16.88 -7.15 -2.70
N THR A 294 15.68 -6.64 -2.44
CA THR A 294 15.50 -5.39 -1.68
C THR A 294 15.20 -5.71 -0.24
N VAL A 295 15.99 -5.16 0.67
CA VAL A 295 15.62 -5.10 2.09
C VAL A 295 15.02 -3.72 2.35
N GLU A 296 13.81 -3.71 2.88
CA GLU A 296 13.03 -2.51 3.15
C GLU A 296 12.57 -2.48 4.61
N ILE A 297 12.60 -1.29 5.22
CA ILE A 297 11.96 -1.04 6.50
C ILE A 297 10.96 0.09 6.31
N ASN A 298 9.69 -0.24 6.50
CA ASN A 298 8.60 0.73 6.49
C ASN A 298 8.32 1.17 7.91
N ILE A 299 8.41 2.48 8.15
CA ILE A 299 8.20 3.11 9.44
C ILE A 299 7.06 4.12 9.31
N ASP A 300 5.90 3.80 9.87
CA ASP A 300 4.79 4.74 10.01
C ASP A 300 4.85 5.34 11.41
N VAL A 301 4.95 6.66 11.49
CA VAL A 301 4.98 7.40 12.76
C VAL A 301 3.67 8.16 13.03
N GLY A 302 2.68 7.99 12.13
CA GLY A 302 1.33 8.53 12.21
C GLY A 302 1.27 10.04 12.45
N THR A 303 0.77 10.80 11.48
CA THR A 303 0.65 12.27 11.63
C THR A 303 -0.18 12.67 12.88
N TRP A 304 -1.12 11.81 13.31
CA TRP A 304 -2.00 12.02 14.48
C TRP A 304 -1.71 11.10 15.67
N SER A 305 -1.38 9.82 15.43
CA SER A 305 -1.24 8.83 16.51
C SER A 305 -0.01 9.06 17.40
N ARG A 306 0.97 9.86 16.93
CA ARG A 306 2.28 10.06 17.57
C ARG A 306 2.91 8.74 18.01
N SER A 307 2.59 7.68 17.29
CA SER A 307 2.96 6.31 17.60
C SER A 307 3.65 5.73 16.38
N ILE A 308 4.65 4.92 16.63
CA ILE A 308 5.40 4.24 15.58
C ILE A 308 4.89 2.82 15.40
N SER A 309 4.72 2.42 14.15
CA SER A 309 4.78 1.02 13.72
C SER A 309 5.93 0.86 12.73
N ALA A 310 6.57 -0.31 12.76
CA ALA A 310 7.66 -0.61 11.84
C ALA A 310 7.57 -2.06 11.36
N THR A 311 7.84 -2.27 10.07
CA THR A 311 7.85 -3.59 9.45
C THR A 311 9.12 -3.74 8.63
N PHE A 312 9.80 -4.87 8.79
CA PHE A 312 10.98 -5.27 8.05
C PHE A 312 10.56 -6.21 6.91
N HIS A 313 11.04 -5.92 5.70
CA HIS A 313 10.69 -6.63 4.48
C HIS A 313 11.96 -7.11 3.77
N VAL A 314 11.95 -8.35 3.31
CA VAL A 314 12.84 -8.82 2.25
C VAL A 314 11.98 -9.10 1.01
N LEU A 315 12.19 -8.29 -0.02
CA LEU A 315 11.44 -8.30 -1.26
C LEU A 315 12.30 -8.91 -2.36
N GLY A 316 11.75 -9.92 -3.01
CA GLY A 316 12.32 -10.48 -4.24
C GLY A 316 11.24 -10.72 -5.27
N LEU A 317 11.65 -11.30 -6.40
CA LEU A 317 10.73 -11.62 -7.49
C LEU A 317 9.60 -12.54 -6.98
N ASN A 318 8.37 -12.03 -6.92
CA ASN A 318 7.15 -12.73 -6.51
C ASN A 318 7.08 -13.18 -5.05
N PHE A 319 7.86 -12.60 -4.14
CA PHE A 319 7.65 -12.80 -2.71
C PHE A 319 7.90 -11.53 -1.89
N ASN A 320 7.26 -11.48 -0.73
CA ASN A 320 7.47 -10.45 0.29
C ASN A 320 7.54 -11.10 1.66
N ALA A 321 8.76 -11.27 2.16
CA ALA A 321 9.01 -11.82 3.48
C ALA A 321 8.97 -10.68 4.51
N ALA A 322 7.86 -10.56 5.23
CA ALA A 322 7.59 -9.45 6.15
C ALA A 322 7.59 -9.88 7.63
N LEU A 323 8.35 -9.18 8.46
CA LEU A 323 8.38 -9.34 9.92
C LEU A 323 8.02 -8.01 10.60
N PRO A 324 7.21 -8.02 11.67
CA PRO A 324 7.07 -6.83 12.51
C PRO A 324 8.43 -6.50 13.12
N LEU A 325 8.75 -5.21 13.21
CA LEU A 325 10.01 -4.73 13.77
C LEU A 325 9.73 -4.06 15.12
N PRO A 326 9.80 -4.81 16.24
CA PRO A 326 9.45 -4.28 17.55
C PRO A 326 10.46 -3.23 18.02
N VAL A 327 9.97 -2.17 18.66
CA VAL A 327 10.84 -1.11 19.22
C VAL A 327 11.50 -1.52 20.54
N SER A 328 10.99 -2.56 21.20
CA SER A 328 11.55 -3.11 22.44
C SER A 328 11.04 -4.53 22.70
N LYS A 329 11.74 -5.27 23.58
CA LYS A 329 11.31 -6.59 24.06
C LYS A 329 9.92 -6.54 24.74
N ARG A 330 9.62 -5.45 25.43
CA ARG A 330 8.35 -5.25 26.16
C ARG A 330 7.21 -4.73 25.29
N ALA A 331 7.44 -4.59 23.99
CA ALA A 331 6.48 -4.11 23.00
C ALA A 331 6.27 -5.11 21.85
N ILE A 332 6.72 -6.36 22.00
CA ILE A 332 6.49 -7.41 21.00
C ILE A 332 4.99 -7.73 20.95
N GLY A 333 4.45 -7.88 19.73
CA GLY A 333 3.01 -8.06 19.50
C GLY A 333 2.19 -6.76 19.55
N THR A 334 2.79 -5.62 19.93
CA THR A 334 2.09 -4.32 19.83
C THR A 334 2.14 -3.81 18.40
N LEU A 335 0.98 -3.42 17.85
CA LEU A 335 0.90 -2.87 16.49
C LEU A 335 1.50 -1.47 16.39
N GLN A 336 1.43 -0.69 17.47
CA GLN A 336 1.92 0.69 17.54
C GLN A 336 2.51 1.01 18.92
N TYR A 337 3.59 1.78 18.96
CA TYR A 337 4.26 2.23 20.18
C TYR A 337 4.32 3.77 20.30
N PRO A 338 3.94 4.37 21.44
CA PRO A 338 3.98 5.83 21.61
C PRO A 338 5.39 6.43 21.52
N ILE A 339 5.59 7.42 20.65
CA ILE A 339 6.91 8.02 20.39
C ILE A 339 7.33 8.96 21.53
N GLY A 340 6.41 9.74 22.11
CA GLY A 340 6.73 10.69 23.18
C GLY A 340 7.53 11.90 22.69
N ASP A 341 8.73 12.09 23.26
CA ASP A 341 9.64 13.21 23.02
C ASP A 341 10.81 12.84 22.06
N ALA A 342 11.68 13.81 21.80
CA ALA A 342 12.82 13.63 20.89
C ALA A 342 13.84 12.58 21.40
N GLU A 343 13.97 12.42 22.72
CA GLU A 343 14.92 11.48 23.31
C GLU A 343 14.39 10.05 23.23
N ARG A 344 13.10 9.83 23.51
CA ARG A 344 12.43 8.54 23.31
C ARG A 344 12.43 8.16 21.83
N TRP A 345 12.22 9.11 20.92
CA TRP A 345 12.37 8.88 19.49
C TRP A 345 13.79 8.39 19.11
N ARG A 346 14.83 9.02 19.65
CA ARG A 346 16.23 8.58 19.43
C ARG A 346 16.43 7.14 19.92
N ARG A 347 15.98 6.82 21.13
CA ARG A 347 16.09 5.46 21.71
C ARG A 347 15.34 4.41 20.90
N ILE A 348 14.14 4.73 20.44
CA ILE A 348 13.35 3.88 19.54
C ILE A 348 14.16 3.57 18.28
N VAL A 349 14.70 4.60 17.61
CA VAL A 349 15.45 4.42 16.36
C VAL A 349 16.72 3.58 16.58
N GLU A 350 17.42 3.78 17.71
CA GLU A 350 18.61 2.98 18.05
C GLU A 350 18.28 1.51 18.33
N ASN A 351 17.14 1.23 18.97
CA ASN A 351 16.64 -0.13 19.13
C ASN A 351 16.26 -0.77 17.79
N LEU A 352 15.55 -0.04 16.91
CA LEU A 352 15.21 -0.53 15.57
C LEU A 352 16.47 -0.88 14.77
N ALA A 353 17.49 -0.01 14.79
CA ALA A 353 18.75 -0.28 14.10
C ALA A 353 19.52 -1.48 14.69
N ALA A 354 19.42 -1.72 16.00
CA ALA A 354 20.00 -2.91 16.63
C ALA A 354 19.27 -4.19 16.22
N PHE A 355 17.93 -4.17 16.21
CA PHE A 355 17.12 -5.29 15.77
C PHE A 355 17.35 -5.60 14.28
N THR A 356 17.41 -4.57 13.43
CA THR A 356 17.74 -4.70 12.02
C THR A 356 19.09 -5.37 11.79
N ARG A 357 20.11 -5.05 12.58
CA ARG A 357 21.43 -5.73 12.49
C ARG A 357 21.33 -7.22 12.74
N GLU A 358 20.46 -7.64 13.65
CA GLU A 358 20.25 -9.07 13.93
C GLU A 358 19.51 -9.77 12.80
N LEU A 359 18.46 -9.13 12.26
CA LEU A 359 17.78 -9.63 11.06
C LEU A 359 18.70 -9.69 9.84
N ASP A 360 19.60 -8.72 9.68
CA ASP A 360 20.60 -8.71 8.60
C ASP A 360 21.64 -9.84 8.74
N ARG A 361 21.88 -10.35 9.95
CA ARG A 361 22.80 -11.48 10.20
C ARG A 361 22.17 -12.84 9.99
N GLY A 362 20.89 -12.98 10.33
CA GLY A 362 20.19 -14.28 10.29
C GLY A 362 19.10 -14.35 9.24
N PHE A 363 18.09 -13.49 9.34
CA PHE A 363 16.89 -13.55 8.52
C PHE A 363 17.16 -13.29 7.04
N VAL A 364 17.92 -12.25 6.72
CA VAL A 364 18.21 -11.89 5.32
C VAL A 364 18.97 -13.02 4.59
N PRO A 365 20.09 -13.55 5.12
CA PRO A 365 20.78 -14.68 4.50
C PRO A 365 19.92 -15.94 4.37
N ALA A 366 19.06 -16.23 5.36
CA ALA A 366 18.15 -17.37 5.28
C ALA A 366 17.16 -17.23 4.11
N ILE A 367 16.59 -16.03 3.92
CA ILE A 367 15.71 -15.74 2.78
C ILE A 367 16.49 -15.79 1.47
N GLU A 368 17.71 -15.23 1.39
CA GLU A 368 18.55 -15.31 0.18
C GLU A 368 18.84 -16.75 -0.22
N ALA A 369 19.18 -17.61 0.75
CA ALA A 369 19.47 -19.01 0.51
C ALA A 369 18.23 -19.79 0.02
N ALA A 370 17.04 -19.45 0.51
CA ALA A 370 15.79 -20.10 0.13
C ALA A 370 15.21 -19.59 -1.19
N ALA A 371 15.24 -18.27 -1.40
CA ALA A 371 14.59 -17.63 -2.54
C ALA A 371 15.48 -17.53 -3.78
N GLY A 372 16.81 -17.50 -3.58
CA GLY A 372 17.78 -17.22 -4.63
C GLY A 372 17.83 -15.74 -5.02
N SER A 373 18.51 -15.45 -6.13
CA SER A 373 18.70 -14.07 -6.61
C SER A 373 17.50 -13.55 -7.41
N SER A 374 17.24 -12.24 -7.32
CA SER A 374 16.27 -11.58 -8.22
C SER A 374 16.96 -11.04 -9.49
N PRO A 375 16.27 -11.00 -10.65
CA PRO A 375 16.82 -10.46 -11.89
C PRO A 375 17.30 -9.01 -11.77
N ASP A 376 18.29 -8.59 -12.55
CA ASP A 376 18.91 -7.26 -12.47
C ASP A 376 17.92 -6.08 -12.63
N TRP A 377 16.84 -6.30 -13.40
CA TRP A 377 15.77 -5.31 -13.58
C TRP A 377 14.79 -5.21 -12.40
N TYR A 378 14.84 -6.14 -11.44
CA TYR A 378 13.92 -6.18 -10.30
C TYR A 378 14.13 -4.98 -9.37
N ARG A 379 13.18 -4.04 -9.37
CA ARG A 379 13.16 -2.86 -8.50
C ARG A 379 11.75 -2.64 -7.94
N PRO A 380 11.43 -3.15 -6.73
CA PRO A 380 10.11 -2.97 -6.13
C PRO A 380 9.87 -1.50 -5.71
N GLU A 381 8.63 -1.01 -5.85
CA GLU A 381 8.25 0.36 -5.41
C GLU A 381 8.14 0.47 -3.89
N SER A 382 8.36 1.69 -3.39
CA SER A 382 8.24 2.10 -1.97
C SER A 382 6.84 2.54 -1.63
#